data_AF-A0A7W7PUX1-F1
#
_entry.id   AF-A0A7W7PUX1-F1
#
_cell.length_a   1.000
_cell.length_b   1.000
_cell.length_c   1.000
_cell.angle_alpha   90.00
_cell.angle_beta   90.00
_cell.angle_gamma   90.00
#
_symmetry.space_group_name_H-M   'P 1'
#
loop_
_entity.id
_entity.type
_entity.pdbx_description
1 polymer ?
#
loop_
_entity_poly.entity_id
_entity_poly.type
_entity_poly.pdbx_seq_one_letter_code
_entity_poly.pdbx_strand_id
1 'polypeptide(L)'
;MSPRFQTARFHVESGPDSLFTRVRHVLGEPVRLRAHGTHVTERLEQRGAPSETLTRFDPGSWELVSAEVRTDTGKWVKSTWRVRADERFWWVVVGLGNALVTVIDVDPRRRGTGEGIVTGGPLYAQVDAVNAELMRGT
;
A
#
# COMPACT_ATOMS: atom_id res chain seq x y z
N MET A 1 1.18 -23.62 4.79
CA MET A 1 1.56 -22.70 3.68
C MET A 1 0.29 -22.23 3.00
N SER A 2 -0.08 -20.96 3.11
CA SER A 2 -1.18 -20.41 2.31
C SER A 2 -0.79 -20.48 0.82
N PRO A 3 -1.74 -20.74 -0.10
CA PRO A 3 -1.42 -20.79 -1.53
C PRO A 3 -0.73 -19.48 -1.93
N ARG A 4 0.43 -19.62 -2.59
CA ARG A 4 1.27 -18.49 -2.99
C ARG A 4 0.62 -17.84 -4.21
N PHE A 5 -0.27 -16.89 -3.99
CA PHE A 5 -0.86 -16.10 -5.07
C PHE A 5 0.17 -15.13 -5.63
N GLN A 6 0.06 -14.85 -6.93
CA GLN A 6 0.85 -13.81 -7.59
C GLN A 6 0.20 -12.44 -7.37
N THR A 7 1.03 -11.40 -7.35
CA THR A 7 0.58 -10.02 -7.20
C THR A 7 1.16 -9.15 -8.28
N ALA A 8 0.44 -8.09 -8.63
CA ALA A 8 0.90 -7.03 -9.52
C ALA A 8 0.77 -5.68 -8.81
N ARG A 9 1.65 -4.75 -9.15
CA ARG A 9 1.69 -3.41 -8.56
C ARG A 9 1.16 -2.37 -9.53
N PHE A 10 0.36 -1.47 -9.01
CA PHE A 10 -0.19 -0.30 -9.69
C PHE A 10 0.28 0.96 -8.97
N HIS A 11 0.62 2.00 -9.72
CA HIS A 11 1.01 3.30 -9.19
C HIS A 11 -0.19 4.26 -9.20
N VAL A 12 -0.30 5.14 -8.21
CA VAL A 12 -1.47 6.04 -8.04
C VAL A 12 -1.69 6.96 -9.25
N GLU A 13 -0.63 7.38 -9.93
CA GLU A 13 -0.70 8.31 -11.07
C GLU A 13 -1.08 7.63 -12.39
N SER A 14 -0.97 6.32 -12.50
CA SER A 14 -1.10 5.60 -13.78
C SER A 14 -1.94 4.34 -13.72
N GLY A 15 -2.38 3.93 -12.53
CA GLY A 15 -3.22 2.75 -12.33
C GLY A 15 -4.72 3.10 -12.38
N PRO A 16 -5.61 2.12 -12.19
CA PRO A 16 -7.05 2.35 -12.24
C PRO A 16 -7.55 3.21 -11.07
N ASP A 17 -8.34 4.24 -11.36
CA ASP A 17 -8.90 5.13 -10.33
C ASP A 17 -9.76 4.40 -9.31
N SER A 18 -10.52 3.39 -9.76
CA SER A 18 -11.38 2.58 -8.88
C SER A 18 -10.58 1.83 -7.81
N LEU A 19 -9.36 1.37 -8.13
CA LEU A 19 -8.48 0.71 -7.19
C LEU A 19 -8.07 1.66 -6.08
N PHE A 20 -7.56 2.84 -6.42
CA PHE A 20 -7.07 3.79 -5.42
C PHE A 20 -8.20 4.46 -4.64
N THR A 21 -9.36 4.65 -5.27
CA THR A 21 -10.59 5.06 -4.57
C THR A 21 -10.96 4.04 -3.51
N ARG A 22 -10.94 2.75 -3.84
CA ARG A 22 -11.21 1.68 -2.89
C ARG A 22 -10.18 1.58 -1.78
N VAL A 23 -8.89 1.73 -2.08
CA VAL A 23 -7.83 1.75 -1.05
C VAL A 23 -8.09 2.88 -0.04
N ARG A 24 -8.39 4.09 -0.53
CA ARG A 24 -8.71 5.24 0.33
C ARG A 24 -10.00 5.03 1.10
N HIS A 25 -11.00 4.37 0.53
CA HIS A 25 -12.24 4.03 1.24
C HIS A 25 -11.98 3.03 2.38
N VAL A 26 -11.25 1.94 2.11
CA VAL A 26 -10.99 0.89 3.12
C VAL A 26 -10.06 1.38 4.23
N LEU A 27 -9.11 2.25 3.91
CA LEU A 27 -8.17 2.85 4.85
C LEU A 27 -8.51 4.32 5.14
N GLY A 28 -9.80 4.67 5.17
CA GLY A 28 -10.27 6.07 5.18
C GLY A 28 -10.14 6.79 6.53
N GLU A 29 -9.90 6.06 7.62
CA GLU A 29 -9.86 6.61 8.97
C GLU A 29 -8.46 6.51 9.60
N PRO A 30 -8.04 7.50 10.40
CA PRO A 30 -6.82 7.40 11.20
C PRO A 30 -6.84 6.19 12.13
N VAL A 31 -5.74 5.43 12.16
CA VAL A 31 -5.65 4.21 12.96
C VAL A 31 -4.22 3.89 13.38
N ARG A 32 -4.07 3.14 14.47
CA ARG A 32 -2.77 2.56 14.82
C ARG A 32 -2.54 1.27 14.05
N LEU A 33 -1.52 1.26 13.19
CA LEU A 33 -1.10 0.08 12.45
C LEU A 33 -0.59 -1.00 13.39
N ARG A 34 -0.91 -2.24 13.05
CA ARG A 34 -0.50 -3.43 13.79
C ARG A 34 0.82 -3.94 13.25
N ALA A 35 1.91 -3.68 13.98
CA ALA A 35 3.21 -4.30 13.73
C ALA A 35 3.25 -5.69 14.37
N HIS A 36 2.71 -6.70 13.68
CA HIS A 36 2.73 -8.08 14.16
C HIS A 36 3.79 -8.90 13.42
N GLY A 37 4.56 -9.67 14.20
CA GLY A 37 5.61 -10.55 13.70
C GLY A 37 7.00 -9.99 13.96
N THR A 38 7.85 -10.81 14.57
CA THR A 38 9.24 -10.49 14.95
C THR A 38 10.01 -9.80 13.83
N HIS A 39 9.85 -10.30 12.60
CA HIS A 39 10.54 -9.78 11.42
C HIS A 39 10.13 -8.34 11.03
N VAL A 40 8.89 -7.90 11.32
CA VAL A 40 8.49 -6.50 11.08
C VAL A 40 9.16 -5.58 12.10
N THR A 41 9.19 -5.99 13.37
CA THR A 41 9.84 -5.26 14.45
C THR A 41 11.36 -5.17 14.24
N GLU A 42 12.02 -6.28 13.92
CA GLU A 42 13.44 -6.31 13.60
C GLU A 42 13.80 -5.37 12.45
N ARG A 43 12.97 -5.31 11.39
CA ARG A 43 13.20 -4.37 10.28
C ARG A 43 13.03 -2.91 10.68
N LEU A 44 12.11 -2.60 11.59
CA LEU A 44 11.93 -1.24 12.10
C LEU A 44 13.19 -0.80 12.87
N GLU A 45 13.69 -1.67 13.75
CA GLU A 45 14.89 -1.43 14.55
C GLU A 45 16.14 -1.32 13.68
N GLN A 46 16.37 -2.27 12.78
CA GLN A 46 17.52 -2.26 11.86
C GLN A 46 17.57 -1.01 10.98
N ARG A 47 16.43 -0.39 10.69
CA ARG A 47 16.33 0.83 9.86
C ARG A 47 16.35 2.11 10.69
N GLY A 48 16.42 2.03 12.02
CA GLY A 48 16.28 3.18 12.90
C GLY A 48 15.00 3.96 12.60
N ALA A 49 13.91 3.24 12.33
CA ALA A 49 12.65 3.81 11.91
C ALA A 49 11.90 4.41 13.12
N PRO A 50 11.28 5.59 12.99
CA PRO A 50 10.46 6.17 14.05
C PRO A 50 9.13 5.42 14.19
N SER A 51 9.17 4.22 14.76
CA SER A 51 8.06 3.26 14.79
C SER A 51 6.79 3.84 15.43
N GLU A 52 6.91 4.67 16.47
CA GLU A 52 5.76 5.34 17.07
C GLU A 52 5.03 6.27 16.10
N THR A 53 5.77 6.97 15.26
CA THR A 53 5.22 7.88 14.23
C THR A 53 4.68 7.07 13.06
N LEU A 54 5.45 6.10 12.56
CA LEU A 54 5.09 5.29 11.40
C LEU A 54 3.96 4.27 11.68
N THR A 55 3.56 4.09 12.95
CA THR A 55 2.39 3.28 13.29
C THR A 55 1.12 4.12 13.48
N ARG A 56 1.21 5.45 13.60
CA ARG A 56 0.04 6.34 13.65
C ARG A 56 -0.36 6.70 12.22
N PHE A 57 -1.00 5.76 11.54
CA PHE A 57 -1.46 5.95 10.17
C PHE A 57 -2.59 6.97 10.14
N ASP A 58 -2.46 7.93 9.23
CA ASP A 58 -3.48 8.93 8.96
C ASP A 58 -3.56 9.12 7.43
N PRO A 59 -4.64 8.66 6.78
CA PRO A 59 -4.78 8.74 5.33
C PRO A 59 -4.91 10.18 4.81
N GLY A 60 -5.25 11.14 5.69
CA GLY A 60 -5.35 12.56 5.34
C GLY A 60 -4.01 13.28 5.28
N SER A 61 -3.01 12.82 6.04
CA SER A 61 -1.66 13.40 6.05
C SER A 61 -0.61 12.56 5.31
N TRP A 62 -0.97 11.36 4.86
CA TRP A 62 -0.09 10.44 4.16
C TRP A 62 -0.42 10.38 2.66
N GLU A 63 0.60 10.27 1.83
CA GLU A 63 0.46 10.22 0.37
C GLU A 63 0.38 8.76 -0.08
N LEU A 64 -0.76 8.33 -0.65
CA LEU A 64 -0.86 7.01 -1.27
C LEU A 64 -0.02 6.94 -2.54
N VAL A 65 0.95 6.01 -2.60
CA VAL A 65 1.91 5.89 -3.72
C VAL A 65 1.51 4.77 -4.68
N SER A 66 1.26 3.58 -4.14
CA SER A 66 0.97 2.40 -4.97
C SER A 66 0.11 1.39 -4.24
N ALA A 67 -0.49 0.48 -4.99
CA ALA A 67 -1.27 -0.64 -4.48
C ALA A 67 -0.83 -1.93 -5.16
N GLU A 68 -0.82 -3.02 -4.40
CA GLU A 68 -0.63 -4.37 -4.92
C GLU A 68 -1.93 -5.15 -4.82
N VAL A 69 -2.26 -5.85 -5.90
CA VAL A 69 -3.48 -6.66 -6.05
C VAL A 69 -3.10 -8.08 -6.38
N ARG A 70 -3.97 -9.05 -6.08
CA ARG A 70 -3.82 -10.41 -6.59
C ARG A 70 -4.12 -10.43 -8.09
N THR A 71 -3.28 -11.08 -8.88
CA THR A 71 -3.48 -11.16 -10.33
C THR A 71 -4.65 -12.06 -10.73
N ASP A 72 -5.01 -13.03 -9.89
CA ASP A 72 -6.10 -13.97 -10.14
C ASP A 72 -7.50 -13.37 -9.91
N THR A 73 -7.62 -12.39 -9.01
CA THR A 73 -8.91 -11.87 -8.56
C THR A 73 -9.06 -10.37 -8.73
N GLY A 74 -7.97 -9.63 -9.01
CA GLY A 74 -7.96 -8.17 -9.07
C GLY A 74 -8.17 -7.47 -7.72
N LYS A 75 -8.27 -8.23 -6.63
CA LYS A 75 -8.52 -7.70 -5.28
C LYS A 75 -7.25 -7.12 -4.68
N TRP A 76 -7.37 -5.91 -4.12
CA TRP A 76 -6.36 -5.27 -3.29
C TRP A 76 -5.86 -6.15 -2.13
N VAL A 77 -4.54 -6.14 -1.91
CA VAL A 77 -3.84 -6.90 -0.86
C VAL A 77 -3.12 -5.97 0.11
N LYS A 78 -2.39 -4.99 -0.42
CA LYS A 78 -1.61 -4.02 0.36
C LYS A 78 -1.36 -2.76 -0.44
N SER A 79 -1.04 -1.69 0.25
CA SER A 79 -0.77 -0.37 -0.33
C SER A 79 0.51 0.21 0.26
N THR A 80 1.21 1.02 -0.51
CA THR A 80 2.38 1.76 -0.07
C THR A 80 1.99 3.22 0.08
N TRP A 81 2.26 3.77 1.25
CA TRP A 81 2.01 5.15 1.59
C TRP A 81 3.31 5.85 1.92
N ARG A 82 3.38 7.14 1.63
CA ARG A 82 4.53 7.99 1.92
C ARG A 82 4.20 8.97 3.03
N VAL A 83 5.12 9.09 3.98
CA VAL A 83 5.04 10.02 5.10
C VAL A 83 6.42 10.59 5.40
N ARG A 84 6.47 11.84 5.87
CA ARG A 84 7.70 12.43 6.41
C ARG A 84 7.75 12.20 7.92
N ALA A 85 8.85 11.64 8.42
CA ALA A 85 9.08 11.41 9.85
C ALA A 85 10.58 11.47 10.15
N ASP A 86 10.96 12.17 11.22
CA ASP A 86 12.35 12.46 11.59
C ASP A 86 13.19 12.95 10.41
N GLU A 87 12.67 13.99 9.73
CA GLU A 87 13.26 14.64 8.57
C GLU A 87 13.45 13.76 7.30
N ARG A 88 13.18 12.46 7.42
CA ARG A 88 13.27 11.45 6.35
C ARG A 88 11.91 11.22 5.70
N PHE A 89 11.93 10.66 4.50
CA PHE A 89 10.72 10.16 3.85
C PHE A 89 10.67 8.64 3.97
N TRP A 90 9.51 8.15 4.38
CA TRP A 90 9.28 6.74 4.57
C TRP A 90 8.20 6.26 3.63
N TRP A 91 8.44 5.13 3.01
CA TRP A 91 7.37 4.30 2.46
C TRP A 91 6.94 3.29 3.51
N VAL A 92 5.67 3.34 3.86
CA VAL A 92 5.01 2.45 4.80
C VAL A 92 4.05 1.56 4.03
N VAL A 93 4.28 0.25 4.09
CA VAL A 93 3.45 -0.73 3.40
C VAL A 93 2.39 -1.24 4.36
N VAL A 94 1.14 -0.94 4.05
CA VAL A 94 -0.05 -1.28 4.84
C VAL A 94 -0.82 -2.39 4.15
N GLY A 95 -0.98 -3.52 4.83
CA GLY A 95 -1.79 -4.65 4.39
C GLY A 95 -3.21 -4.63 4.94
N LEU A 96 -3.99 -5.66 4.60
CA LEU A 96 -5.34 -5.89 5.14
C LEU A 96 -5.35 -5.87 6.69
N GLY A 97 -6.44 -5.38 7.27
CA GLY A 97 -6.61 -5.32 8.73
C GLY A 97 -5.66 -4.37 9.44
N ASN A 98 -5.22 -3.31 8.74
CA ASN A 98 -4.31 -2.27 9.24
C ASN A 98 -2.93 -2.83 9.66
N ALA A 99 -2.48 -3.90 9.00
CA ALA A 99 -1.20 -4.52 9.29
C ALA A 99 -0.04 -3.70 8.71
N LEU A 100 0.94 -3.37 9.55
CA LEU A 100 2.23 -2.85 9.08
C LEU A 100 3.04 -4.00 8.50
N VAL A 101 3.27 -4.00 7.19
CA VAL A 101 3.99 -5.07 6.50
C VAL A 101 5.49 -4.79 6.51
N THR A 102 5.89 -3.56 6.23
CA THR A 102 7.30 -3.11 6.27
C THR A 102 7.34 -1.59 6.13
N VAL A 103 8.46 -0.98 6.54
CA VAL A 103 8.79 0.42 6.23
C VAL A 103 10.06 0.47 5.40
N ILE A 104 10.27 1.52 4.60
CA ILE A 104 11.45 1.71 3.76
C ILE A 104 11.83 3.19 3.81
N ASP A 105 13.09 3.49 4.18
CA ASP A 105 13.65 4.83 4.04
C ASP A 105 13.89 5.10 2.56
N VAL A 106 13.39 6.22 2.04
CA VAL A 106 13.42 6.53 0.62
C VAL A 106 13.90 7.93 0.35
N ASP A 107 14.65 8.06 -0.75
CA ASP A 107 15.01 9.35 -1.31
C ASP A 107 13.74 10.20 -1.58
N PRO A 108 13.69 11.48 -1.22
CA PRO A 108 12.54 12.36 -1.43
C PRO A 108 12.05 12.47 -2.89
N ARG A 109 12.92 12.18 -3.86
CA ARG A 109 12.62 12.22 -5.30
C ARG A 109 12.04 10.91 -5.81
N ARG A 110 12.14 9.81 -5.04
CA ARG A 110 11.62 8.51 -5.45
C ARG A 110 10.09 8.54 -5.50
N ARG A 111 9.51 8.20 -6.66
CA ARG A 111 8.05 8.24 -6.89
C ARG A 111 7.36 6.90 -6.76
N GLY A 112 8.06 5.77 -6.88
CA GLY A 112 7.39 4.45 -6.85
C GLY A 112 6.99 3.91 -8.21
N THR A 113 7.52 4.51 -9.28
CA THR A 113 7.42 4.05 -10.66
C THR A 113 8.57 3.09 -11.03
N GLY A 114 8.43 2.34 -12.13
CA GLY A 114 9.44 1.41 -12.65
C GLY A 114 8.85 0.30 -13.54
N GLU A 115 9.69 -0.55 -14.12
CA GLU A 115 9.29 -1.60 -15.09
C GLU A 115 8.25 -2.60 -14.55
N GLY A 116 8.15 -2.76 -13.22
CA GLY A 116 7.17 -3.64 -12.58
C GLY A 116 5.79 -3.03 -12.33
N ILE A 117 5.54 -1.79 -12.77
CA ILE A 117 4.24 -1.12 -12.61
C ILE A 117 3.35 -1.43 -13.81
N VAL A 118 2.17 -1.95 -13.53
CA VAL A 118 1.13 -2.15 -14.54
C VAL A 118 0.46 -0.81 -14.85
N THR A 119 0.48 -0.43 -16.12
CA THR A 119 -0.10 0.83 -16.63
C THR A 119 -1.23 0.62 -17.64
N GLY A 120 -1.53 -0.63 -18.00
CA GLY A 120 -2.59 -0.96 -18.96
C GLY A 120 -2.74 -2.47 -19.21
N GLY A 121 -3.57 -2.83 -20.19
CA GLY A 121 -3.80 -4.21 -20.62
C GLY A 121 -4.90 -4.97 -19.84
N PRO A 122 -5.05 -6.29 -20.08
CA PRO A 122 -6.18 -7.06 -19.55
C PRO A 122 -6.28 -7.07 -18.03
N LEU A 123 -5.14 -7.19 -17.34
CA LEU A 123 -5.10 -7.17 -15.87
C LEU A 123 -5.52 -5.80 -15.32
N TYR A 124 -5.14 -4.70 -15.99
CA TYR A 124 -5.58 -3.35 -15.62
C TYR A 124 -7.11 -3.25 -15.68
N ALA A 125 -7.70 -3.66 -16.81
CA ALA A 125 -9.16 -3.60 -17.01
C ALA A 125 -9.91 -4.49 -16.00
N GLN A 126 -9.38 -5.68 -15.70
CA GLN A 126 -9.94 -6.57 -14.67
C GLN A 126 -9.91 -5.91 -13.29
N VAL A 127 -8.78 -5.32 -12.91
CA VAL A 127 -8.62 -4.64 -11.62
C VAL A 127 -9.59 -3.47 -11.52
N ASP A 128 -9.73 -2.69 -12.59
CA ASP A 128 -10.66 -1.56 -12.62
C ASP A 128 -12.11 -2.03 -12.37
N ALA A 129 -12.57 -3.01 -13.16
CA ALA A 129 -13.92 -3.54 -13.04
C ALA A 129 -14.22 -4.12 -11.65
N VAL A 130 -13.31 -4.95 -11.10
CA VAL A 130 -13.48 -5.59 -9.80
C VAL A 130 -13.55 -4.55 -8.68
N ASN A 131 -12.68 -3.55 -8.67
CA ASN A 131 -12.66 -2.59 -7.58
C ASN A 131 -13.83 -1.60 -7.69
N ALA A 132 -14.28 -1.25 -8.90
CA ALA A 132 -15.50 -0.47 -9.11
C ALA A 132 -16.77 -1.23 -8.66
N GLU A 133 -16.86 -2.54 -8.91
CA GLU A 133 -17.96 -3.37 -8.41
C GLU A 133 -17.97 -3.43 -6.88
N LEU A 134 -16.81 -3.65 -6.26
CA LEU A 134 -16.69 -3.69 -4.80
C LEU A 134 -17.08 -2.37 -4.14
N MET A 135 -16.86 -1.23 -4.80
CA MET A 135 -17.31 0.08 -4.31
C MET A 135 -18.82 0.29 -4.43
N ARG A 136 -19.53 -0.41 -5.35
CA ARG A 136 -20.99 -0.31 -5.52
C ARG A 136 -21.78 -1.21 -4.57
N GLY A 137 -21.16 -2.28 -4.09
CA GLY A 137 -21.77 -3.23 -3.15
C GLY A 137 -21.55 -2.89 -1.68
N THR A 138 -21.04 -1.69 -1.37
CA THR A 138 -20.83 -1.18 0.00
C THR A 138 -21.85 -0.09 0.29
#